data_AF-A0A3M1CTC7-F1
#
_entry.id   AF-A0A3M1CTC7-F1
#
_cell.length_a   1.000
_cell.length_b   1.000
_cell.length_c   1.000
_cell.angle_alpha   90.00
_cell.angle_beta   90.00
_cell.angle_gamma   90.00
#
_symmetry.space_group_name_H-M   'P 1'
#
loop_
_entity.id
_entity.type
_entity.pdbx_description
1 polymer ?
#
loop_
_entity_poly.entity_id
_entity_poly.type
_entity_poly.pdbx_seq_one_letter_code
_entity_poly.pdbx_strand_id
1 'polypeptide(L)' 'INGIEGFWGHAKTRLVRFRGMAPSTFNLHLKECEFRFNHRGQDLSRLILQILRNRPLN' A
#
# COMPACT_ATOMS: atom_id res chain seq x y z
N ILE A 1 -13.25 -14.44 7.11
CA ILE A 1 -12.39 -13.23 7.09
C ILE A 1 -13.01 -12.24 6.13
N ASN A 2 -13.52 -11.12 6.63
CA ASN A 2 -14.08 -10.05 5.80
C ASN A 2 -12.96 -9.21 5.16
N GLY A 3 -13.33 -8.23 4.31
CA GLY A 3 -12.35 -7.37 3.62
C GLY A 3 -11.48 -6.54 4.58
N ILE A 4 -12.02 -6.12 5.72
CA ILE A 4 -11.33 -5.29 6.72
C ILE A 4 -10.30 -6.12 7.51
N GLU A 5 -10.71 -7.29 8.00
CA GLU A 5 -9.82 -8.24 8.68
C GLU A 5 -8.71 -8.71 7.74
N GLY A 6 -9.05 -8.98 6.47
CA GLY A 6 -8.07 -9.36 5.45
C GLY A 6 -7.06 -8.25 5.19
N PHE A 7 -7.51 -7.00 5.13
CA PHE A 7 -6.63 -5.83 5.00
C PHE A 7 -5.67 -5.72 6.19
N TRP A 8 -6.19 -5.76 7.43
CA TRP A 8 -5.34 -5.62 8.61
C TRP A 8 -4.35 -6.77 8.78
N GLY A 9 -4.74 -7.99 8.41
CA GLY A 9 -3.83 -9.14 8.34
C GLY A 9 -2.66 -8.88 7.37
N HIS A 10 -2.97 -8.41 6.15
CA HIS A 10 -1.96 -8.05 5.15
C HIS A 10 -1.05 -6.91 5.62
N ALA A 11 -1.63 -5.83 6.12
CA ALA A 11 -0.92 -4.65 6.59
C ALA A 11 0.04 -5.01 7.74
N LYS A 12 -0.40 -5.80 8.72
CA LYS A 12 0.45 -6.21 9.85
C LYS A 12 1.69 -6.98 9.37
N THR A 13 1.54 -7.98 8.51
CA THR A 13 2.67 -8.76 7.97
C THR A 13 3.68 -7.88 7.22
N ARG A 14 3.20 -6.88 6.49
CA ARG A 14 4.06 -5.91 5.77
C ARG A 14 4.75 -4.95 6.73
N LEU A 15 4.00 -4.34 7.65
CA LEU A 15 4.47 -3.31 8.56
C LEU A 15 5.55 -3.84 9.53
N VAL A 16 5.46 -5.10 9.95
CA VAL A 16 6.47 -5.75 10.82
C VAL A 16 7.88 -5.76 10.21
N ARG A 17 8.01 -5.67 8.88
CA ARG A 17 9.32 -5.59 8.21
C ARG A 17 10.02 -4.25 8.43
N PHE A 18 9.29 -3.18 8.75
CA PHE A 18 9.83 -1.84 9.00
C PHE A 18 10.16 -1.67 10.49
N ARG A 19 11.19 -2.40 10.97
CA ARG A 19 11.66 -2.37 12.36
C ARG A 19 12.12 -0.95 12.75
N GLY A 20 11.25 -0.17 13.39
CA GLY A 20 11.56 1.21 13.80
C GLY A 20 11.06 2.29 12.83
N MET A 21 9.96 2.05 12.12
CA MET A 21 9.27 3.06 11.32
C MET A 21 9.06 4.37 12.10
N ALA A 22 9.43 5.49 11.49
CA ALA A 22 9.15 6.80 12.06
C ALA A 22 7.63 7.03 12.16
N PRO A 23 7.10 7.48 13.31
CA PRO A 23 5.67 7.73 13.47
C PRO A 23 5.10 8.69 12.42
N SER A 24 5.91 9.66 11.96
CA SER A 24 5.53 10.63 10.93
C SER A 24 5.26 9.99 9.56
N THR A 25 5.87 8.85 9.23
CA THR A 25 5.67 8.18 7.94
C THR A 25 4.67 7.03 8.00
N PHE A 26 4.15 6.68 9.18
CA PHE A 26 3.23 5.56 9.36
C PHE A 26 2.03 5.62 8.42
N ASN A 27 1.41 6.79 8.28
CA ASN A 27 0.27 6.99 7.38
C ASN A 27 0.62 6.70 5.92
N LEU A 28 1.84 7.01 5.47
CA LEU A 28 2.28 6.72 4.11
C LEU A 28 2.40 5.21 3.89
N HIS A 29 3.00 4.48 4.83
CA HIS A 29 3.13 3.03 4.75
C HIS A 29 1.77 2.32 4.83
N LEU A 30 0.84 2.83 5.64
CA LEU A 30 -0.51 2.28 5.71
C LEU A 30 -1.27 2.49 4.40
N LYS A 31 -1.14 3.67 3.77
CA LYS A 31 -1.71 3.94 2.44
C LYS A 31 -1.06 3.11 1.34
N GLU A 32 0.24 2.85 1.41
CA GLU A 32 0.89 1.90 0.51
C GLU A 32 0.30 0.48 0.66
N CYS A 33 0.09 0.02 1.91
CA CYS A 33 -0.53 -1.28 2.17
C CYS A 33 -1.96 -1.35 1.62
N GLU A 34 -2.76 -0.30 1.79
CA GLU A 34 -4.11 -0.18 1.23
C GLU A 34 -4.07 -0.28 -0.30
N PHE A 35 -3.21 0.50 -0.95
CA PHE A 35 -3.06 0.49 -2.39
C PHE A 35 -2.71 -0.91 -2.91
N ARG A 36 -1.73 -1.57 -2.29
CA ARG A 36 -1.33 -2.93 -2.68
C ARG A 36 -2.42 -3.98 -2.42
N PHE A 37 -3.12 -3.87 -1.28
CA PHE A 37 -4.20 -4.80 -0.97
C PHE A 37 -5.32 -4.70 -2.00
N ASN A 38 -5.76 -3.47 -2.33
CA ASN A 38 -6.84 -3.24 -3.27
C ASN A 38 -6.48 -3.64 -4.72
N HIS A 39 -5.18 -3.63 -5.08
CA HIS A 39 -4.68 -3.96 -6.42
C HIS A 39 -3.87 -5.26 -6.46
N ARG A 40 -4.06 -6.16 -5.49
CA ARG A 40 -3.25 -7.40 -5.32
C ARG A 40 -3.28 -8.40 -6.49
N GLY A 41 -4.21 -8.25 -7.42
CA GLY A 41 -4.31 -9.05 -8.66
C GLY A 41 -3.83 -8.31 -9.91
N GLN A 42 -3.21 -7.13 -9.76
CA GLN A 42 -2.81 -6.28 -10.88
C GLN A 42 -1.29 -6.15 -10.94
N ASP A 43 -0.77 -5.87 -12.13
CA ASP A 43 0.62 -5.42 -12.31
C ASP A 43 0.75 -3.99 -11.76
N LEU A 44 1.31 -3.89 -10.54
CA LEU A 44 1.46 -2.61 -9.85
C LEU A 44 2.37 -1.64 -10.62
N SER A 45 3.41 -2.15 -11.31
CA SER A 45 4.32 -1.30 -12.07
C SER A 45 3.58 -0.65 -13.23
N ARG A 46 2.83 -1.44 -14.00
CA ARG A 46 2.00 -0.93 -15.09
C ARG A 46 0.94 0.04 -14.59
N LEU A 47 0.28 -0.28 -13.49
CA LEU A 47 -0.73 0.59 -12.87
C LEU A 47 -0.15 1.93 -12.43
N ILE A 48 1.00 1.92 -11.76
CA ILE A 48 1.67 3.15 -11.31
C ILE A 48 2.04 4.02 -12.51
N LEU A 49 2.62 3.44 -13.58
CA LEU A 49 2.93 4.18 -14.81
C LEU A 49 1.68 4.80 -15.45
N GLN A 50 0.54 4.09 -15.44
CA GLN A 50 -0.73 4.63 -15.91
C GLN A 50 -1.22 5.79 -15.05
N ILE A 51 -1.13 5.68 -13.72
CA ILE A 51 -1.49 6.76 -12.79
C ILE A 51 -0.62 7.99 -13.05
N LEU A 52 0.69 7.82 -13.14
CA LEU A 52 1.64 8.92 -13.37
C LEU A 52 1.45 9.58 -14.73
N ARG A 53 1.09 8.81 -15.77
CA ARG A 53 0.73 9.36 -17.08
C ARG A 53 -0.52 10.25 -17.02
N ASN A 54 -1.51 9.86 -16.22
CA ASN A 54 -2.78 10.59 -16.10
C ASN A 54 -2.72 11.71 -15.06
N ARG A 55 -1.81 11.60 -14.08
CA ARG A 55 -1.59 12.54 -12.98
C ARG A 55 -0.08 12.66 -12.75
N PRO A 56 0.60 13.50 -13.54
CA PRO A 56 2.04 13.70 -13.38
C PRO A 56 2.35 14.27 -11.99
N LEU A 57 3.55 13.96 -11.48
CA LEU A 57 4.06 14.59 -10.27
C LEU A 57 4.46 16.03 -10.64
N ASN A 58 3.99 17.00 -9.85
CA ASN A 58 4.35 18.41 -10.01
C ASN A 58 5.81 18.66 -9.70
#